data_AF-A0A561CLX0-F1
#
_entry.id   AF-A0A561CLX0-F1
#
_cell.length_a   1.000
_cell.length_b   1.000
_cell.length_c   1.000
_cell.angle_alpha   90.00
_cell.angle_beta   90.00
_cell.angle_gamma   90.00
#
_symmetry.space_group_name_H-M   'P 1'
#
loop_
_entity.id
_entity.type
_entity.pdbx_description
1 polymer ?
#
loop_
_entity_poly.entity_id
_entity_poly.type
_entity_poly.pdbx_seq_one_letter_code
_entity_poly.pdbx_strand_id
1 'polypeptide(L)'
;MTNYLVPSLFFICIFASFIYKKVITKKYLSLLMEYKLYKKEEEYMELLSSVPIKLYFSSKTIMVLKIKYYLDTNQYDQIKEITEQLRKSNFKMKDLVSIFLTVYAYYLDFGHRNDALEIYHFLINHIDEESNQELYRELNELKTIYIDHDRNYIGVLEKKIEKTKVLPEAVILYFRLAKLYEFLGDVDQTKLLLQRAKSLSESQGQMKQLERLIGT
;
A
#
# COMPACT_ATOMS: atom_id res chain seq x y z
N MET A 1 -8.43 27.68 -48.80
CA MET A 1 -7.81 27.89 -47.47
C MET A 1 -8.68 27.41 -46.29
N THR A 2 -9.75 26.65 -46.52
CA THR A 2 -10.70 26.18 -45.48
C THR A 2 -10.49 24.73 -45.03
N ASN A 3 -9.74 23.91 -45.77
CA ASN A 3 -9.61 22.47 -45.50
C ASN A 3 -8.74 22.09 -44.29
N TYR A 4 -7.97 23.03 -43.73
CA TYR A 4 -7.14 22.78 -42.54
C TYR A 4 -7.72 23.37 -41.24
N LEU A 5 -8.76 24.22 -41.31
CA LEU A 5 -9.38 24.85 -40.15
C LEU A 5 -10.20 23.87 -39.30
N VAL A 6 -10.98 22.98 -39.94
CA VAL A 6 -11.80 21.99 -39.24
C VAL A 6 -10.93 20.93 -38.53
N PRO A 7 -9.90 20.33 -39.16
CA PRO A 7 -9.00 19.41 -38.47
C PRO A 7 -8.22 20.06 -37.34
N SER A 8 -7.71 21.30 -37.52
CA SER A 8 -6.95 22.01 -36.49
C SER A 8 -7.81 22.39 -35.28
N LEU A 9 -9.04 22.86 -35.49
CA LEU A 9 -10.01 23.08 -34.40
C LEU A 9 -10.32 21.77 -33.65
N PHE A 10 -10.48 20.66 -34.38
CA PHE A 10 -10.69 19.35 -33.76
C PHE A 10 -9.51 18.92 -32.87
N PHE A 11 -8.27 19.08 -33.34
CA PHE A 11 -7.08 18.82 -32.53
C PHE A 11 -6.96 19.75 -31.31
N ILE A 12 -7.29 21.04 -31.45
CA ILE A 12 -7.32 21.99 -30.34
C ILE A 12 -8.37 21.55 -29.31
N CYS A 13 -9.57 21.15 -29.73
CA CYS A 13 -10.60 20.66 -28.83
C CYS A 13 -10.19 19.37 -28.10
N ILE A 14 -9.54 18.43 -28.80
CA ILE A 14 -8.99 17.20 -28.17
C ILE A 14 -7.93 17.56 -27.13
N PHE A 15 -6.99 18.43 -27.50
CA PHE A 15 -5.89 18.82 -26.62
C PHE A 15 -6.39 19.62 -25.40
N ALA A 16 -7.33 20.54 -25.61
CA ALA A 16 -8.01 21.28 -24.55
C ALA A 16 -8.79 20.34 -23.63
N SER A 17 -9.51 19.36 -24.19
CA SER A 17 -10.21 18.32 -23.41
C SER A 17 -9.26 17.50 -22.54
N PHE A 18 -8.09 17.13 -23.08
CA PHE A 18 -7.06 16.42 -22.33
C PHE A 18 -6.49 17.26 -21.18
N ILE A 19 -6.15 18.53 -21.44
CA ILE A 19 -5.68 19.46 -20.41
C ILE A 19 -6.76 19.66 -19.34
N TYR A 20 -8.00 19.89 -19.75
CA TYR A 20 -9.12 20.12 -18.85
C TYR A 20 -9.36 18.92 -17.94
N LYS A 21 -9.38 17.71 -18.51
CA LYS A 21 -9.45 16.46 -17.74
C LYS A 21 -8.35 16.39 -16.69
N LYS A 22 -7.10 16.66 -17.06
CA LYS A 22 -5.96 16.63 -16.13
C LYS A 22 -6.12 17.63 -14.98
N VAL A 23 -6.55 18.86 -15.27
CA VAL A 23 -6.78 19.91 -14.27
C VAL A 23 -7.90 19.51 -13.30
N ILE A 24 -9.02 19.01 -13.83
CA ILE A 24 -10.17 18.60 -13.02
C ILE A 24 -9.84 17.39 -12.15
N THR A 25 -9.17 16.37 -12.70
CA THR A 25 -8.68 15.22 -11.92
C THR A 25 -7.78 15.69 -10.78
N LYS A 26 -6.86 16.63 -11.02
CA LYS A 26 -5.99 17.17 -9.97
C LYS A 26 -6.79 17.91 -8.88
N LYS A 27 -7.77 18.72 -9.26
CA LYS A 27 -8.65 19.44 -8.32
C LYS A 27 -9.36 18.45 -7.38
N TYR A 28 -9.99 17.42 -7.95
CA TYR A 28 -10.71 16.43 -7.16
C TYR A 28 -9.81 15.55 -6.29
N LEU A 29 -8.64 15.16 -6.77
CA LEU A 29 -7.65 14.47 -5.95
C LEU A 29 -7.19 15.32 -4.77
N SER A 30 -6.99 16.64 -4.99
CA SER A 30 -6.64 17.56 -3.91
C SER A 30 -7.73 17.62 -2.84
N LEU A 31 -9.00 17.69 -3.25
CA LEU A 31 -10.13 17.74 -2.34
C LEU A 31 -10.29 16.43 -1.55
N LEU A 32 -10.14 15.28 -2.22
CA LEU A 32 -10.11 13.97 -1.55
C LEU A 32 -8.96 13.88 -0.53
N MET A 33 -7.78 14.39 -0.86
CA MET A 33 -6.65 14.43 0.08
C MET A 33 -6.95 15.33 1.29
N GLU A 34 -7.60 16.47 1.08
CA GLU A 34 -8.02 17.37 2.15
C GLU A 34 -9.02 16.69 3.09
N TYR A 35 -10.08 16.09 2.55
CA TYR A 35 -11.08 15.38 3.36
C TYR A 35 -10.47 14.21 4.13
N LYS A 36 -9.54 13.46 3.51
CA LYS A 36 -8.78 12.43 4.21
C LYS A 36 -7.93 12.99 5.35
N LEU A 37 -7.21 14.08 5.12
CA LEU A 37 -6.35 14.71 6.14
C LEU A 37 -7.17 15.17 7.36
N TYR A 38 -8.36 15.70 7.12
CA TYR A 38 -9.28 16.15 8.18
C TYR A 38 -10.26 15.06 8.67
N LYS A 39 -10.07 13.80 8.26
CA LYS A 39 -10.92 12.65 8.64
C LYS A 39 -12.43 12.87 8.38
N LYS A 40 -12.74 13.57 7.31
CA LYS A 40 -14.10 13.87 6.83
C LYS A 40 -14.62 12.74 5.95
N GLU A 41 -15.03 11.63 6.59
CA GLU A 41 -15.42 10.41 5.88
C GLU A 41 -16.63 10.61 4.98
N GLU A 42 -17.70 11.21 5.51
CA GLU A 42 -18.94 11.41 4.78
C GLU A 42 -18.68 12.23 3.52
N GLU A 43 -18.00 13.38 3.65
CA GLU A 43 -17.67 14.23 2.50
C GLU A 43 -16.72 13.54 1.51
N TYR A 44 -15.81 12.67 1.99
CA TYR A 44 -14.95 11.87 1.14
C TYR A 44 -15.76 10.86 0.30
N MET A 45 -16.68 10.14 0.93
CA MET A 45 -17.50 9.12 0.28
C MET A 45 -18.56 9.74 -0.65
N GLU A 46 -19.17 10.85 -0.25
CA GLU A 46 -20.06 11.64 -1.09
C GLU A 46 -19.32 12.15 -2.34
N LEU A 47 -18.11 12.68 -2.16
CA LEU A 47 -17.32 13.13 -3.29
C LEU A 47 -16.98 11.97 -4.22
N LEU A 48 -16.51 10.82 -3.70
CA LEU A 48 -16.21 9.63 -4.50
C LEU A 48 -17.42 9.10 -5.28
N SER A 49 -18.62 9.23 -4.72
CA SER A 49 -19.86 8.79 -5.35
C SER A 49 -20.49 9.83 -6.30
N SER A 50 -19.97 11.07 -6.31
CA SER A 50 -20.47 12.17 -7.12
C SER A 50 -20.34 11.93 -8.64
N VAL A 51 -21.27 12.53 -9.40
CA VAL A 51 -21.27 12.44 -10.88
C VAL A 51 -19.94 12.92 -11.49
N PRO A 52 -19.35 14.06 -11.07
CA PRO A 52 -18.08 14.49 -11.63
C PRO A 52 -16.95 13.47 -11.45
N ILE A 53 -16.83 12.86 -10.26
CA ILE A 53 -15.81 11.82 -10.04
C ILE A 53 -16.04 10.63 -10.99
N LYS A 54 -17.27 10.14 -11.09
CA LYS A 54 -17.62 9.01 -11.98
C LYS A 54 -17.35 9.28 -13.47
N LEU A 55 -17.34 10.55 -13.90
CA LEU A 55 -16.99 10.93 -15.27
C LEU A 55 -15.47 10.95 -15.53
N TYR A 56 -14.68 11.34 -14.54
CA TYR A 56 -13.23 11.54 -14.72
C TYR A 56 -12.38 10.37 -14.22
N PHE A 57 -12.91 9.54 -13.33
CA PHE A 57 -12.25 8.39 -12.75
C PHE A 57 -12.99 7.11 -13.13
N SER A 58 -12.23 6.05 -13.41
CA SER A 58 -12.82 4.73 -13.62
C SER A 58 -13.34 4.17 -12.29
N SER A 59 -14.32 3.27 -12.35
CA SER A 59 -14.81 2.53 -11.16
C SER A 59 -13.67 1.84 -10.42
N LYS A 60 -12.66 1.35 -11.15
CA LYS A 60 -11.42 0.82 -10.59
C LYS A 60 -10.68 1.84 -9.73
N THR A 61 -10.43 3.03 -10.27
CA THR A 61 -9.72 4.08 -9.52
C THR A 61 -10.52 4.51 -8.30
N ILE A 62 -11.85 4.64 -8.42
CA ILE A 62 -12.73 4.97 -7.29
C ILE A 62 -12.61 3.92 -6.18
N MET A 63 -12.63 2.63 -6.54
CA MET A 63 -12.49 1.53 -5.57
C MET A 63 -11.12 1.55 -4.87
N VAL A 64 -10.05 1.80 -5.62
CA VAL A 64 -8.68 1.95 -5.07
C VAL A 64 -8.58 3.14 -4.12
N LEU A 65 -9.23 4.26 -4.44
CA LEU A 65 -9.26 5.43 -3.55
C LEU A 65 -10.05 5.13 -2.27
N LYS A 66 -11.19 4.44 -2.40
CA LYS A 66 -12.02 4.03 -1.26
C LYS A 66 -11.27 3.12 -0.29
N ILE A 67 -10.66 2.03 -0.79
CA ILE A 67 -9.89 1.12 0.08
C ILE A 67 -8.68 1.82 0.71
N LYS A 68 -7.97 2.69 -0.04
CA LYS A 68 -6.87 3.47 0.51
C LYS A 68 -7.30 4.41 1.64
N TYR A 69 -8.47 5.02 1.51
CA TYR A 69 -9.02 5.84 2.60
C TYR A 69 -9.20 5.00 3.86
N TYR A 70 -9.82 3.82 3.74
CA TYR A 70 -10.05 2.94 4.89
C TYR A 70 -8.75 2.42 5.51
N LEU A 71 -7.77 2.04 4.69
CA LEU A 71 -6.43 1.64 5.15
C LEU A 71 -5.74 2.79 5.91
N ASP A 72 -5.73 4.00 5.34
CA ASP A 72 -5.08 5.17 5.92
C ASP A 72 -5.77 5.68 7.20
N THR A 73 -7.07 5.38 7.39
CA THR A 73 -7.87 5.79 8.55
C THR A 73 -8.12 4.65 9.54
N ASN A 74 -7.51 3.49 9.33
CA ASN A 74 -7.60 2.29 10.17
C ASN A 74 -9.06 1.81 10.39
N GLN A 75 -9.85 1.76 9.32
CA GLN A 75 -11.25 1.34 9.34
C GLN A 75 -11.39 -0.16 9.00
N TYR A 76 -11.03 -1.02 9.95
CA TYR A 76 -10.92 -2.48 9.77
C TYR A 76 -12.18 -3.13 9.16
N ASP A 77 -13.37 -2.85 9.71
CA ASP A 77 -14.62 -3.47 9.24
C ASP A 77 -14.92 -3.13 7.77
N GLN A 78 -14.68 -1.87 7.39
CA GLN A 78 -14.84 -1.39 6.03
C GLN A 78 -13.80 -2.00 5.08
N ILE A 79 -12.55 -2.21 5.54
CA ILE A 79 -11.51 -2.91 4.78
C ILE A 79 -11.93 -4.36 4.52
N LYS A 80 -12.49 -5.03 5.52
CA LYS A 80 -12.97 -6.41 5.37
C LYS A 80 -14.11 -6.49 4.36
N GLU A 81 -15.11 -5.61 4.48
CA GLU A 81 -16.24 -5.56 3.57
C GLU A 81 -15.81 -5.30 2.11
N ILE A 82 -14.97 -4.28 1.88
CA ILE A 82 -14.54 -3.93 0.51
C ILE A 82 -13.62 -5.00 -0.09
N THR A 83 -12.85 -5.71 0.73
CA THR A 83 -12.02 -6.84 0.29
C THR A 83 -12.88 -7.98 -0.24
N GLU A 84 -13.97 -8.32 0.45
CA GLU A 84 -14.93 -9.32 -0.01
C GLU A 84 -15.67 -8.91 -1.28
N GLN A 85 -16.03 -7.62 -1.40
CA GLN A 85 -16.61 -7.08 -2.64
C GLN A 85 -15.61 -7.17 -3.81
N LEU A 86 -14.33 -6.89 -3.58
CA LEU A 86 -13.27 -6.99 -4.58
C LEU A 86 -13.05 -8.43 -5.04
N ARG A 87 -13.05 -9.41 -4.13
CA ARG A 87 -12.94 -10.84 -4.46
C ARG A 87 -14.04 -11.30 -5.44
N LYS A 88 -15.24 -10.72 -5.35
CA LYS A 88 -16.40 -11.03 -6.19
C LYS A 88 -16.53 -10.15 -7.43
N SER A 89 -15.59 -9.24 -7.66
CA SER A 89 -15.66 -8.25 -8.74
C SER A 89 -15.06 -8.76 -10.06
N ASN A 90 -15.43 -8.11 -11.18
CA ASN A 90 -14.86 -8.39 -12.51
C ASN A 90 -13.50 -7.70 -12.75
N PHE A 91 -12.75 -7.40 -11.70
CA PHE A 91 -11.44 -6.76 -11.84
C PHE A 91 -10.43 -7.74 -12.43
N LYS A 92 -9.47 -7.21 -13.19
CA LYS A 92 -8.36 -8.04 -13.69
C LYS A 92 -7.56 -8.55 -12.49
N MET A 93 -7.14 -9.81 -12.56
CA MET A 93 -6.41 -10.44 -11.45
C MET A 93 -5.16 -9.65 -11.02
N LYS A 94 -4.40 -9.12 -11.99
CA LYS A 94 -3.23 -8.24 -11.72
C LYS A 94 -3.59 -7.02 -10.87
N ASP A 95 -4.79 -6.47 -11.05
CA ASP A 95 -5.26 -5.31 -10.30
C ASP A 95 -5.67 -5.70 -8.87
N LEU A 96 -6.34 -6.85 -8.71
CA LEU A 96 -6.67 -7.41 -7.40
C LEU A 96 -5.41 -7.71 -6.59
N VAL A 97 -4.41 -8.36 -7.21
CA VAL A 97 -3.10 -8.61 -6.58
C VAL A 97 -2.49 -7.30 -6.07
N SER A 98 -2.43 -6.26 -6.90
CA SER A 98 -1.87 -4.96 -6.50
C SER A 98 -2.61 -4.33 -5.30
N ILE A 99 -3.93 -4.47 -5.21
CA ILE A 99 -4.72 -3.96 -4.09
C ILE A 99 -4.48 -4.81 -2.85
N PHE A 100 -4.55 -6.13 -2.99
CA PHE A 100 -4.43 -7.06 -1.87
C PHE A 100 -3.04 -7.10 -1.26
N LEU A 101 -1.98 -6.71 -1.99
CA LEU A 101 -0.67 -6.45 -1.38
C LEU A 101 -0.72 -5.35 -0.32
N THR A 102 -1.50 -4.28 -0.55
CA THR A 102 -1.65 -3.20 0.44
C THR A 102 -2.53 -3.60 1.62
N VAL A 103 -3.57 -4.40 1.36
CA VAL A 103 -4.42 -4.97 2.42
C VAL A 103 -3.63 -5.95 3.28
N TYR A 104 -2.78 -6.77 2.66
CA TYR A 104 -1.91 -7.71 3.36
C TYR A 104 -0.99 -6.99 4.34
N ALA A 105 -0.27 -5.97 3.87
CA ALA A 105 0.60 -5.15 4.72
C ALA A 105 -0.16 -4.55 5.91
N TYR A 106 -1.34 -3.99 5.67
CA TYR A 106 -2.20 -3.48 6.75
C TYR A 106 -2.56 -4.55 7.78
N TYR A 107 -3.01 -5.74 7.35
CA TYR A 107 -3.34 -6.80 8.30
C TYR A 107 -2.14 -7.29 9.10
N LEU A 108 -0.93 -7.28 8.51
CA LEU A 108 0.30 -7.59 9.26
C LEU A 108 0.62 -6.51 10.29
N ASP A 109 0.56 -5.24 9.90
CA ASP A 109 0.91 -4.09 10.76
C ASP A 109 -0.01 -3.97 11.99
N PHE A 110 -1.29 -4.29 11.82
CA PHE A 110 -2.31 -4.22 12.88
C PHE A 110 -2.58 -5.56 13.57
N GLY A 111 -1.84 -6.63 13.24
CA GLY A 111 -1.95 -7.92 13.91
C GLY A 111 -3.21 -8.73 13.59
N HIS A 112 -3.90 -8.44 12.49
CA HIS A 112 -5.06 -9.18 12.01
C HIS A 112 -4.65 -10.51 11.32
N ARG A 113 -4.08 -11.42 12.11
CA ARG A 113 -3.39 -12.63 11.62
C ARG A 113 -4.22 -13.50 10.66
N ASN A 114 -5.48 -13.76 10.99
CA ASN A 114 -6.33 -14.64 10.17
C ASN A 114 -6.64 -14.00 8.82
N ASP A 115 -7.01 -12.72 8.81
CA ASP A 115 -7.30 -12.02 7.55
C ASP A 115 -6.01 -11.85 6.72
N ALA A 116 -4.86 -11.61 7.35
CA ALA A 116 -3.56 -11.60 6.67
C ALA A 116 -3.27 -12.95 5.98
N LEU A 117 -3.50 -14.06 6.67
CA LEU A 117 -3.26 -15.40 6.14
C LEU A 117 -4.17 -15.72 4.95
N GLU A 118 -5.44 -15.31 5.00
CA GLU A 118 -6.34 -15.45 3.84
C GLU A 118 -5.84 -14.68 2.63
N ILE A 119 -5.40 -13.43 2.84
CA ILE A 119 -4.87 -12.60 1.75
C ILE A 119 -3.55 -13.18 1.22
N TYR A 120 -2.67 -13.68 2.08
CA TYR A 120 -1.46 -14.39 1.68
C TYR A 120 -1.78 -15.57 0.75
N HIS A 121 -2.71 -16.45 1.14
CA HIS A 121 -3.11 -17.58 0.29
C HIS A 121 -3.72 -17.14 -1.04
N PHE A 122 -4.51 -16.06 -1.03
CA PHE A 122 -5.00 -15.49 -2.29
C PHE A 122 -3.82 -15.05 -3.17
N LEU A 123 -2.86 -14.30 -2.62
CA LEU A 123 -1.74 -13.75 -3.39
C LEU A 123 -0.85 -14.87 -3.95
N ILE A 124 -0.46 -15.85 -3.13
CA ILE A 124 0.44 -16.93 -3.54
C ILE A 124 -0.18 -17.80 -4.65
N ASN A 125 -1.50 -17.95 -4.67
CA ASN A 125 -2.22 -18.73 -5.68
C ASN A 125 -2.43 -17.99 -7.01
N HIS A 126 -2.24 -16.68 -7.03
CA HIS A 126 -2.55 -15.83 -8.20
C HIS A 126 -1.34 -15.06 -8.74
N ILE A 127 -0.18 -15.22 -8.09
CA ILE A 127 1.11 -14.71 -8.56
C ILE A 127 1.88 -15.90 -9.09
N ASP A 128 2.38 -15.77 -10.31
CA ASP A 128 3.28 -16.77 -10.89
C ASP A 128 4.69 -16.59 -10.29
N GLU A 129 5.19 -17.64 -9.64
CA GLU A 129 6.48 -17.63 -8.92
C GLU A 129 7.65 -17.35 -9.86
N GLU A 130 7.67 -17.97 -11.04
CA GLU A 130 8.79 -17.82 -11.99
C GLU A 130 8.91 -16.38 -12.49
N SER A 131 7.80 -15.74 -12.83
CA SER A 131 7.81 -14.35 -13.30
C SER A 131 7.87 -13.30 -12.18
N ASN A 132 7.61 -13.67 -10.93
CA ASN A 132 7.55 -12.74 -9.79
C ASN A 132 8.34 -13.23 -8.56
N GLN A 133 9.52 -13.81 -8.78
CA GLN A 133 10.34 -14.44 -7.73
C GLN A 133 10.59 -13.53 -6.52
N GLU A 134 10.87 -12.24 -6.73
CA GLU A 134 11.12 -11.30 -5.63
C GLU A 134 9.90 -11.07 -4.76
N LEU A 135 8.73 -10.92 -5.38
CA LEU A 135 7.47 -10.74 -4.67
C LEU A 135 7.06 -12.01 -3.93
N TYR A 136 7.24 -13.17 -4.57
CA TYR A 136 6.97 -14.46 -3.96
C TYR A 136 7.85 -14.69 -2.72
N ARG A 137 9.15 -14.40 -2.84
CA ARG A 137 10.09 -14.41 -1.72
C ARG A 137 9.63 -13.46 -0.60
N GLU A 138 9.35 -12.21 -0.92
CA GLU A 138 8.90 -11.21 0.05
C GLU A 138 7.63 -11.63 0.82
N LEU A 139 6.62 -12.18 0.13
CA LEU A 139 5.40 -12.68 0.78
C LEU A 139 5.68 -13.79 1.78
N ASN A 140 6.56 -14.73 1.42
CA ASN A 140 6.97 -15.82 2.29
C ASN A 140 7.74 -15.30 3.50
N GLU A 141 8.67 -14.35 3.31
CA GLU A 141 9.41 -13.74 4.42
C GLU A 141 8.49 -13.03 5.40
N LEU A 142 7.55 -12.23 4.90
CA LEU A 142 6.56 -11.55 5.72
C LEU A 142 5.68 -12.54 6.49
N LYS A 143 5.24 -13.63 5.85
CA LYS A 143 4.49 -14.68 6.55
C LYS A 143 5.32 -15.32 7.67
N THR A 144 6.56 -15.71 7.37
CA THR A 144 7.47 -16.33 8.35
C THR A 144 7.67 -15.44 9.58
N ILE A 145 7.79 -14.13 9.38
CA ILE A 145 8.07 -13.16 10.45
C ILE A 145 6.80 -12.79 11.23
N TYR A 146 5.74 -12.39 10.53
CA TYR A 146 4.58 -11.71 11.13
C TYR A 146 3.36 -12.63 11.38
N ILE A 147 3.37 -13.85 10.81
CA ILE A 147 2.27 -14.82 10.99
C ILE A 147 2.77 -16.08 11.72
N ASP A 148 3.92 -16.61 11.31
CA ASP A 148 4.47 -17.85 11.87
C ASP A 148 5.36 -17.59 13.10
N HIS A 149 5.94 -16.38 13.19
CA HIS A 149 6.91 -15.99 14.21
C HIS A 149 8.08 -16.98 14.33
N ASP A 150 8.60 -17.45 13.18
CA ASP A 150 9.61 -18.51 13.15
C ASP A 150 10.95 -18.03 13.74
N ARG A 151 11.27 -18.50 14.94
CA ARG A 151 12.53 -18.23 15.64
C ARG A 151 13.76 -18.60 14.80
N ASN A 152 13.69 -19.63 13.97
CA ASN A 152 14.83 -20.04 13.16
C ASN A 152 15.18 -19.01 12.08
N TYR A 153 14.25 -18.11 11.77
CA TYR A 153 14.44 -17.05 10.79
C TYR A 153 15.32 -15.89 11.31
N ILE A 154 15.58 -15.82 12.62
CA ILE A 154 16.50 -14.84 13.23
C ILE A 154 17.86 -14.88 12.54
N GLY A 155 18.49 -16.06 12.46
CA GLY A 155 19.81 -16.20 11.85
C GLY A 155 19.82 -15.92 10.34
N VAL A 156 18.66 -16.01 9.67
CA VAL A 156 18.51 -15.60 8.26
C VAL A 156 18.53 -14.08 8.14
N LEU A 157 17.78 -13.37 9.00
CA LEU A 157 17.75 -11.92 9.03
C LEU A 157 19.11 -11.32 9.44
N GLU A 158 19.78 -11.88 10.44
CA GLU A 158 21.12 -11.42 10.86
C GLU A 158 22.13 -11.51 9.71
N LYS A 159 22.17 -12.65 9.00
CA LYS A 159 23.04 -12.83 7.82
C LYS A 159 22.70 -11.87 6.68
N LYS A 160 21.42 -11.51 6.51
CA LYS A 160 21.02 -10.50 5.52
C LYS A 160 21.53 -9.12 5.93
N ILE A 161 21.32 -8.73 7.19
CA ILE A 161 21.80 -7.46 7.73
C ILE A 161 23.31 -7.30 7.53
N GLU A 162 24.11 -8.34 7.81
CA GLU A 162 25.56 -8.31 7.63
C GLU A 162 25.99 -8.11 6.17
N LYS A 163 25.22 -8.64 5.22
CA LYS A 163 25.52 -8.57 3.79
C LYS A 163 24.99 -7.31 3.12
N THR A 164 23.95 -6.71 3.68
CA THR A 164 23.28 -5.54 3.09
C THR A 164 24.15 -4.30 3.23
N LYS A 165 24.48 -3.69 2.09
CA LYS A 165 25.18 -2.40 2.02
C LYS A 165 24.24 -1.22 1.75
N VAL A 166 22.98 -1.51 1.47
CA VAL A 166 21.94 -0.52 1.14
C VAL A 166 21.26 -0.10 2.45
N LEU A 167 21.48 1.13 2.88
CA LEU A 167 21.03 1.62 4.17
C LEU A 167 19.51 1.51 4.39
N PRO A 168 18.63 1.90 3.44
CA PRO A 168 17.19 1.70 3.59
C PRO A 168 16.78 0.23 3.78
N GLU A 169 17.40 -0.70 3.06
CA GLU A 169 17.15 -2.13 3.21
C GLU A 169 17.61 -2.62 4.59
N ALA A 170 18.76 -2.15 5.07
CA ALA A 170 19.25 -2.50 6.40
C ALA A 170 18.27 -2.04 7.50
N VAL A 171 17.69 -0.84 7.38
CA VAL A 171 16.66 -0.33 8.31
C VAL A 171 15.45 -1.26 8.34
N ILE A 172 14.95 -1.68 7.17
CA ILE A 172 13.81 -2.61 7.07
C ILE A 172 14.16 -3.96 7.73
N LEU A 173 15.35 -4.48 7.48
CA LEU A 173 15.79 -5.76 8.07
C LEU A 173 15.93 -5.68 9.60
N TYR A 174 16.49 -4.59 10.13
CA TYR A 174 16.56 -4.35 11.58
C TYR A 174 15.16 -4.26 12.20
N PHE A 175 14.23 -3.56 11.55
CA PHE A 175 12.85 -3.46 12.00
C PHE A 175 12.14 -4.82 12.00
N ARG A 176 12.28 -5.61 10.93
CA ARG A 176 11.75 -6.97 10.83
C ARG A 176 12.29 -7.90 11.91
N LEU A 177 13.59 -7.83 12.17
CA LEU A 177 14.21 -8.62 13.24
C LEU A 177 13.69 -8.20 14.62
N ALA A 178 13.54 -6.89 14.85
CA ALA A 178 12.96 -6.37 16.09
C ALA A 178 11.51 -6.86 16.30
N LYS A 179 10.70 -6.88 15.23
CA LYS A 179 9.34 -7.41 15.24
C LYS A 179 9.30 -8.91 15.57
N LEU A 180 10.20 -9.70 14.99
CA LEU A 180 10.30 -11.12 15.32
C LEU A 180 10.65 -11.34 16.79
N TYR A 181 11.61 -10.59 17.35
CA TYR A 181 11.92 -10.64 18.77
C TYR A 181 10.74 -10.18 19.65
N GLU A 182 9.99 -9.17 19.20
CA GLU A 182 8.80 -8.67 19.90
C GLU A 182 7.74 -9.77 20.02
N PHE A 183 7.45 -10.47 18.91
CA PHE A 183 6.51 -11.59 18.89
C PHE A 183 6.97 -12.78 19.73
N LEU A 184 8.28 -12.96 19.91
CA LEU A 184 8.88 -14.00 20.75
C LEU A 184 9.01 -13.59 22.23
N GLY A 185 8.67 -12.34 22.57
CA GLY A 185 8.70 -11.82 23.94
C GLY A 185 10.07 -11.31 24.43
N ASP A 186 11.06 -11.13 23.55
CA ASP A 186 12.38 -10.62 23.90
C ASP A 186 12.44 -9.09 23.78
N VAL A 187 11.97 -8.44 24.84
CA VAL A 187 11.84 -6.97 24.91
C VAL A 187 13.20 -6.26 24.78
N ASP A 188 14.27 -6.86 25.28
CA ASP A 188 15.59 -6.24 25.27
C ASP A 188 16.19 -6.22 23.87
N GLN A 189 16.11 -7.34 23.14
CA GLN A 189 16.52 -7.39 21.73
C GLN A 189 15.66 -6.48 20.86
N THR A 190 14.34 -6.47 21.05
CA THR A 190 13.45 -5.56 20.32
C THR A 190 13.90 -4.10 20.48
N LYS A 191 14.12 -3.64 21.72
CA LYS A 191 14.55 -2.25 21.99
C LYS A 191 15.88 -1.92 21.31
N LEU A 192 16.88 -2.81 21.45
CA LEU A 192 18.20 -2.62 20.87
C LEU A 192 18.14 -2.50 19.35
N LEU A 193 17.37 -3.35 18.69
CA LEU A 193 17.24 -3.37 17.23
C LEU A 193 16.44 -2.17 16.70
N LEU A 194 15.38 -1.75 17.40
CA LEU A 194 14.63 -0.54 17.05
C LEU A 194 15.50 0.71 17.19
N GLN A 195 16.35 0.79 18.21
CA GLN A 195 17.31 1.88 18.35
C GLN A 195 18.31 1.93 17.19
N ARG A 196 18.81 0.77 16.75
CA ARG A 196 19.68 0.67 15.55
C ARG A 196 18.95 1.10 14.28
N ALA A 197 17.72 0.64 14.07
CA ALA A 197 16.91 1.05 12.93
C ALA A 197 16.70 2.58 12.91
N LYS A 198 16.39 3.16 14.08
CA LYS A 198 16.21 4.60 14.25
C LYS A 198 17.48 5.39 13.95
N SER A 199 18.62 5.02 14.52
CA SER A 199 19.88 5.74 14.30
C SER A 199 20.30 5.74 12.82
N LEU A 200 20.04 4.64 12.12
CA LEU A 200 20.29 4.54 10.68
C LEU A 200 19.35 5.43 9.86
N SER A 201 18.07 5.52 10.26
CA SER A 201 17.08 6.37 9.58
C SER A 201 17.30 7.88 9.75
N GLU A 202 17.77 8.31 10.92
CA GLU A 202 18.04 9.73 11.23
C GLU A 202 19.21 10.26 10.40
N SER A 203 20.18 9.40 10.08
CA SER A 203 21.31 9.75 9.20
C SER A 203 20.88 10.14 7.76
N GLN A 204 19.65 9.83 7.35
CA GLN A 204 19.11 10.16 6.03
C GLN A 204 18.09 11.31 5.99
N GLY A 205 17.70 11.89 7.13
CA GLY A 205 16.60 12.88 7.15
C GLY A 205 15.23 12.29 6.74
N GLN A 206 15.05 10.96 6.78
CA GLN A 206 13.85 10.23 6.34
C GLN A 206 12.96 9.74 7.52
N MET A 207 12.88 10.54 8.58
CA MET A 207 12.13 10.21 9.81
C MET A 207 10.63 9.94 9.55
N LYS A 208 10.03 10.61 8.55
CA LYS A 208 8.59 10.51 8.23
C LYS A 208 8.11 9.15 7.70
N GLN A 209 9.01 8.32 7.17
CA GLN A 209 8.62 6.99 6.63
C GLN A 209 8.67 5.91 7.72
N LEU A 210 9.59 6.04 8.68
CA LEU A 210 9.70 5.14 9.82
C LEU A 210 8.58 5.40 10.86
N GLU A 211 8.24 6.67 11.13
CA GLU A 211 7.13 7.04 12.03
C GLU A 211 5.79 6.46 11.56
N ARG A 212 5.55 6.42 10.25
CA ARG A 212 4.34 5.78 9.67
C ARG A 212 4.34 4.26 9.79
N LEU A 213 5.52 3.61 9.83
CA LEU A 213 5.66 2.17 10.02
C LEU A 213 5.65 1.78 11.51
N ILE A 214 5.95 2.71 12.40
CA ILE A 214 6.01 2.50 13.86
C ILE A 214 4.69 2.85 14.56
N GLY A 215 3.74 3.52 13.89
CA GLY A 215 2.40 3.76 14.45
C GLY A 215 2.41 4.69 15.67
N THR A 216 3.20 5.76 15.61
CA THR A 216 3.13 6.90 16.55
C THR A 216 2.61 8.14 15.84
#